data_AF-A0A7J4UKC5-F1
#
_entry.id   AF-A0A7J4UKC5-F1
#
_cell.length_a   1.000
_cell.length_b   1.000
_cell.length_c   1.000
_cell.angle_alpha   90.00
_cell.angle_beta   90.00
_cell.angle_gamma   90.00
#
_symmetry.space_group_name_H-M   'P 1'
#
loop_
_entity.id
_entity.type
_entity.pdbx_description
1 polymer ?
#
loop_
_entity_poly.entity_id
_entity_poly.type
_entity_poly.pdbx_seq_one_letter_code
_entity_poly.pdbx_strand_id
1 'polypeptide(L)' 'MAKKQAAMVLNLIAWVTGVLVSLSIGFAMVGGTLTLPSWLGGSAVAMVVGWVVIVTTIVSAVMAVLQK' A
#
# COMPACT_ATOMS: atom_id res chain seq x y z
N MET A 1 31.86 -1.74 6.18
CA MET A 1 31.01 -0.79 5.40
C MET A 1 29.98 -1.49 4.51
N ALA A 2 30.29 -2.62 3.86
CA ALA A 2 29.36 -3.36 2.98
C ALA A 2 28.00 -3.74 3.61
N LYS A 3 27.96 -4.14 4.90
CA LYS A 3 26.69 -4.48 5.58
C LYS A 3 25.70 -3.30 5.71
N LYS A 4 26.20 -2.07 5.88
CA LYS A 4 25.35 -0.87 6.01
C LYS A 4 24.71 -0.49 4.66
N GLN A 5 25.47 -0.61 3.58
CA GLN A 5 24.97 -0.32 2.23
C GLN A 5 23.93 -1.36 1.79
N ALA A 6 24.17 -2.65 2.07
CA ALA A 6 23.19 -3.71 1.82
C ALA A 6 21.87 -3.47 2.58
N ALA A 7 21.94 -3.06 3.85
CA ALA A 7 20.74 -2.75 4.64
C ALA A 7 19.92 -1.58 4.06
N MET A 8 20.58 -0.54 3.54
CA MET A 8 19.91 0.60 2.93
C MET A 8 19.15 0.21 1.65
N VAL A 9 19.77 -0.61 0.79
CA VAL A 9 19.14 -1.09 -0.44
C VAL A 9 17.96 -2.01 -0.13
N LEU A 10 18.13 -2.92 0.82
CA LEU A 10 17.05 -3.81 1.28
C LEU A 10 15.86 -3.03 1.83
N ASN A 11 16.12 -1.99 2.65
CA ASN A 11 15.05 -1.13 3.17
C ASN A 11 14.32 -0.37 2.06
N LEU A 12 15.04 0.13 1.05
CA LEU A 12 14.43 0.81 -0.10
C LEU A 12 13.52 -0.16 -0.88
N ILE A 13 14.01 -1.37 -1.17
CA ILE A 13 13.23 -2.39 -1.89
C ILE A 13 11.99 -2.76 -1.08
N ALA A 14 12.15 -3.05 0.21
CA ALA A 14 11.03 -3.39 1.08
C ALA A 14 9.97 -2.28 1.13
N TRP A 15 10.39 -1.02 1.20
CA TRP A 15 9.50 0.14 1.16
C TRP A 15 8.75 0.23 -0.19
N VAL A 16 9.46 0.17 -1.33
CA VAL A 16 8.83 0.20 -2.66
C VAL A 16 7.85 -0.95 -2.84
N THR A 17 8.24 -2.17 -2.46
CA THR A 17 7.35 -3.33 -2.52
C THR A 17 6.11 -3.13 -1.66
N GLY A 18 6.25 -2.61 -0.44
CA GLY A 18 5.12 -2.30 0.43
C GLY A 18 4.14 -1.29 -0.16
N VAL A 19 4.65 -0.23 -0.79
CA VAL A 19 3.84 0.77 -1.50
C VAL A 19 3.09 0.15 -2.68
N LEU A 20 3.78 -0.61 -3.53
CA LEU A 20 3.19 -1.24 -4.71
C LEU A 20 2.11 -2.27 -4.33
N VAL A 21 2.35 -3.11 -3.32
CA VAL A 21 1.37 -4.09 -2.84
C VAL A 21 0.15 -3.39 -2.26
N SER A 22 0.33 -2.35 -1.45
CA SER A 22 -0.79 -1.60 -0.85
C SER A 22 -1.67 -0.93 -1.91
N LEU A 23 -1.06 -0.29 -2.92
CA LEU A 23 -1.80 0.31 -4.04
C LEU A 23 -2.52 -0.76 -4.86
N SER A 24 -1.85 -1.88 -5.16
CA SER A 24 -2.46 -2.99 -5.91
C SER A 24 -3.71 -3.52 -5.22
N ILE A 25 -3.67 -3.72 -3.90
CA ILE A 25 -4.82 -4.17 -3.10
C ILE A 25 -5.91 -3.08 -3.09
N GLY A 26 -5.54 -1.82 -2.87
CA GLY A 26 -6.48 -0.70 -2.89
C GLY A 26 -7.26 -0.61 -4.21
N PHE A 27 -6.57 -0.64 -5.35
CA PHE A 27 -7.21 -0.63 -6.67
C PHE A 27 -8.03 -1.89 -6.94
N ALA A 28 -7.56 -3.06 -6.51
CA ALA A 28 -8.32 -4.31 -6.65
C ALA A 28 -9.64 -4.26 -5.86
N MET A 29 -9.64 -3.62 -4.68
CA MET A 29 -10.85 -3.42 -3.88
C MET A 29 -11.82 -2.42 -4.50
N VAL A 30 -11.33 -1.31 -5.05
CA VAL A 30 -12.17 -0.32 -5.74
C VAL A 30 -12.73 -0.88 -7.05
N GLY A 31 -11.94 -1.66 -7.79
CA GLY A 31 -12.35 -2.28 -9.05
C GLY A 31 -13.26 -3.50 -8.91
N GLY A 32 -13.53 -3.95 -7.68
CA GLY A 32 -14.37 -5.13 -7.41
C GLY A 32 -13.70 -6.48 -7.71
N THR A 33 -12.44 -6.48 -8.14
CA THR A 33 -11.62 -7.69 -8.33
C THR A 33 -11.33 -8.39 -7.00
N LEU A 34 -11.19 -7.62 -5.92
CA LEU A 34 -11.06 -8.09 -4.55
C LEU A 34 -12.24 -7.56 -3.74
N THR A 35 -12.95 -8.44 -3.05
CA THR A 35 -14.04 -8.04 -2.15
C THR A 35 -13.76 -8.50 -0.74
N LEU A 36 -14.39 -7.84 0.22
CA LEU A 36 -14.34 -8.29 1.60
C LEU A 36 -15.42 -9.35 1.85
N PRO A 37 -15.20 -10.27 2.79
CA PRO A 37 -16.24 -11.17 3.27
C PRO A 37 -17.51 -10.41 3.68
N SER A 38 -18.67 -11.04 3.55
CA SER A 38 -19.96 -10.43 3.90
C SER A 38 -20.03 -9.95 5.36
N TRP A 39 -19.37 -10.66 6.28
CA TRP A 39 -19.28 -10.27 7.70
C TRP A 39 -18.44 -9.00 7.95
N LEU A 40 -17.59 -8.60 6.99
CA LEU A 40 -16.80 -7.36 7.00
C LEU A 40 -17.43 -6.24 6.17
N GLY A 41 -18.67 -6.42 5.71
CA GLY A 41 -19.40 -5.40 4.96
C GLY A 41 -19.32 -5.54 3.43
N GLY A 42 -18.81 -6.68 2.93
CA GLY A 42 -18.93 -7.06 1.53
C GLY A 42 -18.29 -6.08 0.54
N SER A 43 -18.88 -5.96 -0.65
CA SER A 43 -18.38 -5.12 -1.74
C SER A 43 -18.44 -3.63 -1.45
N ALA A 44 -19.47 -3.16 -0.72
CA ALA A 44 -19.65 -1.73 -0.42
C ALA A 44 -18.54 -1.22 0.49
N VAL A 45 -18.24 -1.94 1.58
CA VAL A 45 -17.17 -1.56 2.50
C VAL A 45 -15.79 -1.77 1.85
N ALA A 46 -15.61 -2.81 1.04
CA ALA A 46 -14.38 -3.02 0.29
C ALA A 46 -14.03 -1.81 -0.59
N MET A 47 -15.00 -1.24 -1.31
CA MET A 47 -14.78 -0.08 -2.17
C MET A 47 -14.33 1.16 -1.35
N VAL A 48 -14.98 1.42 -0.21
CA VAL A 48 -14.63 2.55 0.68
C VAL A 48 -13.23 2.35 1.24
N VAL A 49 -12.93 1.15 1.75
CA VAL A 49 -11.62 0.81 2.31
C VAL A 49 -10.53 0.90 1.23
N GLY A 50 -10.82 0.47 0.00
CA GLY A 50 -9.92 0.60 -1.15
C GLY A 50 -9.48 2.04 -1.38
N TRP A 51 -10.43 2.98 -1.40
CA TRP A 51 -10.12 4.41 -1.52
C TRP A 51 -9.30 4.95 -0.34
N VAL A 52 -9.63 4.55 0.88
CA VAL A 52 -8.85 4.94 2.07
C VAL A 52 -7.40 4.47 1.91
N VAL A 53 -7.18 3.21 1.58
CA VAL A 53 -5.84 2.62 1.39
C VAL A 53 -5.06 3.35 0.30
N ILE A 54 -5.68 3.64 -0.85
CA ILE A 54 -5.03 4.36 -1.95
C ILE A 54 -4.56 5.73 -1.47
N VAL A 55 -5.44 6.52 -0.86
CA VAL A 55 -5.13 7.89 -0.41
C VAL A 55 -4.04 7.86 0.66
N THR A 56 -4.18 7.01 1.69
CA THR A 56 -3.18 6.94 2.77
C THR A 56 -1.84 6.43 2.27
N THR A 57 -1.83 5.51 1.29
CA THR A 57 -0.57 5.01 0.70
C THR A 57 0.11 6.08 -0.13
N ILE A 58 -0.62 6.86 -0.93
CA ILE A 58 -0.06 7.98 -1.69
C ILE A 58 0.51 9.03 -0.74
N VAL A 59 -0.23 9.43 0.29
CA VAL A 59 0.24 10.41 1.28
C VAL A 59 1.50 9.90 1.98
N SER A 60 1.49 8.65 2.45
CA SER A 60 2.66 8.02 3.08
C SER A 60 3.86 7.96 2.14
N ALA A 61 3.65 7.59 0.88
CA ALA A 61 4.72 7.51 -0.10
C ALA A 61 5.33 8.88 -0.41
N VAL A 62 4.49 9.90 -0.57
CA VAL A 62 4.93 11.29 -0.80
C VAL A 62 5.70 11.81 0.42
N MET A 63 5.19 11.60 1.63
CA MET A 63 5.87 12.00 2.86
C MET A 63 7.22 11.31 3.01
N ALA A 64 7.31 10.00 2.74
CA ALA A 64 8.56 9.25 2.82
C ALA A 64 9.61 9.72 1.79
N VAL A 65 9.19 10.27 0.65
CA VAL A 65 10.10 10.86 -0.34
C VAL A 65 10.53 12.28 0.06
N LEU A 66 9.61 13.08 0.62
CA LEU A 66 9.87 14.46 1.03
C LEU A 66 10.66 14.57 2.34
N GLN A 67 10.43 13.66 3.29
CA GLN A 67 11.13 13.58 4.58
C GLN A 67 12.34 12.62 4.52
N LYS A 68 12.91 12.41 3.32
CA LYS A 68 14.16 11.66 3.15
C LYS A 68 15.28 12.20 4.05
#